data_AF-R4M4S9-F1
#
_entry.id   AF-R4M4S9-F1
#
_cell.length_a   1.000
_cell.length_b   1.000
_cell.length_c   1.000
_cell.angle_alpha   90.00
_cell.angle_beta   90.00
_cell.angle_gamma   90.00
#
_symmetry.space_group_name_H-M   'P 1'
#
loop_
_entity.id
_entity.type
_entity.pdbx_description
1 polymer ?
#
loop_
_entity_poly.entity_id
_entity_poly.type
_entity_poly.pdbx_seq_one_letter_code
_entity_poly.pdbx_strand_id
1 'polypeptide(L)'
;MASTTAQPDGQVPDGTNLDPLFEVLEKHVPPPKGEPDAPLQALVTNLDASTFLGRLALIRIYNGRIRKGQQVAWIRQVDGQQTVTTAKITELLATEGVERKPTDAAVAGDIVAVAGLPEIMIGDTLAASANPVALPRITVDEPAISVTIGTNTSPLAGKVGGHKLTARMVRSRFDAELVGNVSIRVVDIGAPDAWEVQGRGELALAVLVEQMRREGFELTVGKPQVVTKTIDGTLHEPFESMTVDCPEEYIGAVTQLMAARKGRMVEMANHTTGWVRMDFVVPSRGLIGWRTDFLTETRGSGVGHAVFDGYRPWAGEIRARHTGSLVSDRAGAITPFALLQLADRGQFFVEPGQQTYEGMVVGINPRPEDLDINVTREKKLTNMRSSTADVIETLAKPLQLDLERAMELCAPDECVEVTPEIVRIRKVELAAPPGIAGRAPRRVASNLARWPRERNATAKSSPAFRSRVTLVGVLDSLMGVPSPVRRVCVTVGALVALAVVLAGS
;
A
#
# COMPACT_ATOMS: atom_id res chain seq x y z
N MET A 1 18.28 25.69 -17.44
CA MET A 1 17.65 24.38 -17.74
C MET A 1 18.55 23.21 -17.33
N ALA A 2 19.86 23.25 -17.55
CA ALA A 2 20.84 22.48 -16.79
C ALA A 2 22.15 23.29 -16.69
N SER A 3 22.94 23.13 -15.63
CA SER A 3 24.24 23.80 -15.51
C SER A 3 25.21 22.94 -14.70
N THR A 4 26.50 23.04 -15.01
CA THR A 4 27.60 22.40 -14.28
C THR A 4 28.14 23.30 -13.16
N THR A 5 27.67 24.54 -13.06
CA THR A 5 28.02 25.49 -11.99
C THR A 5 26.95 25.48 -10.89
N ALA A 6 27.40 25.43 -9.63
CA ALA A 6 26.50 25.51 -8.49
C ALA A 6 25.97 26.95 -8.35
N GLN A 7 24.65 27.11 -8.46
CA GLN A 7 23.95 28.38 -8.27
C GLN A 7 23.66 28.62 -6.77
N PRO A 8 23.50 29.88 -6.34
CA PRO A 8 22.98 30.19 -5.01
C PRO A 8 21.60 29.58 -4.76
N ASP A 9 21.30 29.29 -3.48
CA ASP A 9 20.03 28.67 -3.08
C ASP A 9 18.80 29.41 -3.63
N GLY A 10 17.89 28.67 -4.25
CA GLY A 10 16.64 29.18 -4.79
C GLY A 10 16.72 29.77 -6.21
N GLN A 11 17.90 29.76 -6.85
CA GLN A 11 18.03 30.22 -8.24
C GLN A 11 17.95 29.08 -9.26
N VAL A 12 17.36 29.39 -10.42
CA VAL A 12 17.29 28.45 -11.54
C VAL A 12 18.66 28.31 -12.22
N PRO A 13 19.01 27.13 -12.76
CA PRO A 13 20.26 26.95 -13.51
C PRO A 13 20.35 27.91 -14.70
N ASP A 14 21.49 28.58 -14.83
CA ASP A 14 21.83 29.59 -15.85
C ASP A 14 21.97 29.05 -17.28
N GLY A 15 22.02 27.73 -17.46
CA GLY A 15 22.10 27.13 -18.80
C GLY A 15 20.84 27.32 -19.63
N THR A 16 21.04 27.53 -20.93
CA THR A 16 19.99 27.77 -21.93
C THR A 16 19.32 26.49 -22.42
N ASN A 17 19.97 25.33 -22.26
CA ASN A 17 19.48 24.02 -22.71
C ASN A 17 19.90 22.89 -21.75
N LEU A 18 19.73 21.63 -22.17
CA LEU A 18 20.05 20.42 -21.41
C LEU A 18 21.39 19.78 -21.81
N ASP A 19 22.14 20.36 -22.76
CA ASP A 19 23.41 19.81 -23.22
C ASP A 19 24.40 19.55 -22.06
N PRO A 20 24.54 20.45 -21.05
CA PRO A 20 25.41 20.20 -19.91
C PRO A 20 25.05 18.94 -19.11
N LEU A 21 23.77 18.56 -19.08
CA LEU A 21 23.33 17.34 -18.42
C LEU A 21 23.76 16.10 -19.23
N PHE A 22 23.58 16.12 -20.55
CA PHE A 22 23.97 15.00 -21.42
C PHE A 22 25.48 14.79 -21.42
N GLU A 23 26.28 15.86 -21.43
CA GLU A 23 27.75 15.78 -21.30
C GLU A 23 28.18 15.11 -19.99
N VAL A 24 27.53 15.47 -18.87
CA VAL A 24 27.82 14.85 -17.57
C VAL A 24 27.43 13.38 -17.56
N LEU A 25 26.27 13.03 -18.14
CA LEU A 25 25.84 11.64 -18.26
C LEU A 25 26.84 10.82 -19.09
N GLU A 26 27.25 11.30 -20.25
CA GLU A 26 28.21 10.61 -21.12
C GLU A 26 29.58 10.44 -20.44
N LYS A 27 30.03 11.45 -19.68
CA LYS A 27 31.32 11.41 -18.98
C LYS A 27 31.34 10.48 -17.77
N HIS A 28 30.21 10.30 -17.09
CA HIS A 28 30.18 9.63 -15.78
C HIS A 28 29.38 8.32 -15.74
N VAL A 29 28.48 8.10 -16.69
CA VAL A 29 27.75 6.83 -16.81
C VAL A 29 28.55 5.88 -17.70
N PRO A 30 29.14 4.81 -17.14
CA PRO A 30 29.88 3.86 -17.96
C PRO A 30 28.94 3.15 -18.93
N PRO A 31 29.43 2.75 -20.13
CA PRO A 31 28.64 1.95 -21.05
C PRO A 31 28.22 0.62 -20.38
N PRO A 32 27.08 0.05 -20.79
CA PRO A 32 26.65 -1.25 -20.29
C PRO A 32 27.72 -2.30 -20.59
N LYS A 33 28.02 -3.13 -19.60
CA LYS A 33 28.94 -4.26 -19.73
C LYS A 33 28.18 -5.47 -20.26
N GLY A 34 28.77 -6.20 -21.19
CA GLY A 34 28.19 -7.42 -21.72
C GLY A 34 28.71 -7.75 -23.11
N GLU A 35 28.75 -9.04 -23.44
CA GLU A 35 29.20 -9.52 -24.75
C GLU A 35 28.01 -10.00 -25.59
N PRO A 36 27.76 -9.42 -26.79
CA PRO A 36 26.63 -9.82 -27.65
C PRO A 36 26.67 -11.28 -28.12
N ASP A 37 27.86 -11.89 -28.18
CA ASP A 37 28.06 -13.27 -28.63
C ASP A 37 28.15 -14.28 -27.48
N ALA A 38 28.11 -13.82 -26.22
CA ALA A 38 28.00 -14.71 -25.07
C ALA A 38 26.61 -15.38 -24.98
N PRO A 39 26.45 -16.45 -24.18
CA PRO A 39 25.14 -17.02 -23.92
C PRO A 39 24.17 -15.97 -23.36
N LEU A 40 22.93 -15.99 -23.84
CA LEU A 40 21.88 -15.07 -23.39
C LEU A 40 21.75 -15.10 -21.86
N GLN A 41 21.78 -13.91 -21.27
CA GLN A 41 21.38 -13.65 -19.89
C GLN A 41 20.64 -12.32 -19.85
N ALA A 42 19.35 -12.36 -19.53
CA ALA A 42 18.53 -11.18 -19.36
C ALA A 42 17.74 -11.26 -18.06
N LEU A 43 17.78 -10.18 -17.28
CA LEU A 43 17.07 -10.09 -16.01
C LEU A 43 15.77 -9.33 -16.19
N VAL A 44 14.68 -9.86 -15.65
CA VAL A 44 13.40 -9.14 -15.57
C VAL A 44 13.50 -8.09 -14.47
N THR A 45 13.53 -6.82 -14.85
CA THR A 45 13.68 -5.69 -13.93
C THR A 45 12.35 -5.10 -13.52
N ASN A 46 11.37 -5.12 -14.41
CA ASN A 46 10.03 -4.62 -14.14
C ASN A 46 8.97 -5.37 -14.97
N LEU A 47 7.70 -5.20 -14.61
CA LEU A 47 6.57 -5.73 -15.36
C LEU A 47 5.66 -4.61 -15.81
N ASP A 48 4.92 -4.88 -16.87
CA ASP A 48 3.89 -4.01 -17.41
C ASP A 48 2.75 -4.87 -17.98
N ALA A 49 1.64 -4.24 -18.34
CA ALA A 49 0.46 -4.89 -18.85
C ALA A 49 0.04 -4.30 -20.20
N SER A 50 -0.37 -5.17 -21.12
CA SER A 50 -0.98 -4.81 -22.39
C SER A 50 -2.31 -5.54 -22.53
N THR A 51 -3.33 -4.85 -23.02
CA THR A 51 -4.65 -5.43 -23.30
C THR A 51 -4.61 -6.51 -24.38
N PHE A 52 -3.62 -6.46 -25.29
CA PHE A 52 -3.49 -7.41 -26.40
C PHE A 52 -2.45 -8.50 -26.12
N LEU A 53 -1.32 -8.13 -25.52
CA LEU A 53 -0.19 -9.04 -25.29
C LEU A 53 -0.17 -9.66 -23.89
N GLY A 54 -1.05 -9.21 -22.99
CA GLY A 54 -1.07 -9.63 -21.60
C GLY A 54 0.11 -9.06 -20.82
N ARG A 55 0.75 -9.87 -19.99
CA ARG A 55 1.91 -9.46 -19.19
C ARG A 55 3.12 -9.21 -20.08
N LEU A 56 3.73 -8.04 -19.94
CA LEU A 56 4.99 -7.64 -20.55
C LEU A 56 6.07 -7.63 -19.47
N ALA A 57 7.22 -8.24 -19.75
CA ALA A 57 8.39 -8.14 -18.89
C ALA A 57 9.40 -7.17 -19.48
N LEU A 58 9.74 -6.13 -18.73
CA LEU A 58 10.88 -5.29 -19.06
C LEU A 58 12.14 -6.03 -18.62
N ILE A 59 13.01 -6.32 -19.58
CA ILE A 59 14.24 -7.03 -19.35
C ILE A 59 15.44 -6.13 -19.64
N ARG A 60 16.48 -6.29 -18.84
CA ARG A 60 17.83 -5.80 -19.16
C ARG A 60 18.67 -6.98 -19.61
N ILE A 61 19.22 -6.89 -20.82
CA ILE A 61 20.10 -7.92 -21.36
C ILE A 61 21.52 -7.66 -20.84
N TYR A 62 22.06 -8.60 -20.07
CA TYR A 62 23.43 -8.52 -19.57
C TYR A 62 24.42 -9.17 -20.52
N ASN A 63 24.05 -10.28 -21.15
CA ASN A 63 24.91 -10.99 -22.10
C ASN A 63 24.08 -11.59 -23.23
N GLY A 64 24.71 -11.76 -24.38
CA GLY A 64 24.13 -12.40 -25.55
C GLY A 64 23.12 -11.55 -26.31
N ARG A 65 22.28 -12.24 -27.08
CA ARG A 65 21.17 -11.64 -27.84
C ARG A 65 19.89 -12.42 -27.65
N ILE A 66 18.78 -11.70 -27.73
CA ILE A 66 17.43 -12.26 -27.77
C ILE A 66 16.77 -11.91 -29.10
N ARG A 67 15.97 -12.83 -29.64
CA ARG A 67 15.21 -12.64 -30.88
C ARG A 67 13.74 -12.95 -30.68
N LYS A 68 12.89 -12.28 -31.46
CA LYS A 68 11.47 -12.63 -31.55
C LYS A 68 11.31 -14.09 -32.01
N GLY A 69 10.42 -14.83 -31.35
CA GLY A 69 10.17 -16.25 -31.63
C GLY A 69 11.17 -17.23 -31.03
N GLN A 70 12.26 -16.75 -30.41
CA GLN A 70 13.29 -17.59 -29.80
C GLN A 70 12.75 -18.38 -28.60
N GLN A 71 13.17 -19.64 -28.46
CA GLN A 71 13.01 -20.40 -27.22
C GLN A 71 14.16 -20.09 -26.28
N VAL A 72 13.84 -19.76 -25.04
CA VAL A 72 14.77 -19.42 -23.97
C VAL A 72 14.54 -20.31 -22.76
N ALA A 73 15.58 -20.51 -21.96
CA ALA A 73 15.42 -21.05 -20.62
C ALA A 73 14.92 -19.93 -19.70
N TRP A 74 13.76 -20.15 -19.10
CA TRP A 74 13.20 -19.27 -18.08
C TRP A 74 13.53 -19.85 -16.70
N ILE A 75 14.40 -19.14 -15.98
CA ILE A 75 14.83 -19.48 -14.64
C ILE A 75 14.00 -18.64 -13.66
N ARG A 76 13.19 -19.33 -12.85
CA ARG A 76 12.30 -18.74 -11.85
C ARG A 76 12.46 -19.40 -10.49
N GLN A 77 11.95 -18.76 -9.45
CA GLN A 77 11.79 -19.38 -8.14
C GLN A 77 10.34 -19.75 -7.91
N VAL A 78 10.10 -21.02 -7.61
CA VAL A 78 8.81 -21.55 -7.16
C VAL A 78 9.04 -22.14 -5.78
N ASP A 79 8.32 -21.64 -4.78
CA ASP A 79 8.43 -22.10 -3.37
C ASP A 79 9.88 -22.07 -2.83
N GLY A 80 10.66 -21.06 -3.21
CA GLY A 80 12.06 -20.90 -2.80
C GLY A 80 13.05 -21.80 -3.54
N GLN A 81 12.59 -22.66 -4.45
CA GLN A 81 13.42 -23.53 -5.27
C GLN A 81 13.59 -22.97 -6.69
N GLN A 82 14.83 -22.99 -7.18
CA GLN A 82 15.13 -22.60 -8.55
C GLN A 82 14.56 -23.65 -9.51
N THR A 83 13.67 -23.22 -10.39
CA THR A 83 13.06 -24.04 -11.43
C THR A 83 13.43 -23.46 -12.78
N VAL A 84 13.85 -24.33 -13.71
CA VAL A 84 14.14 -23.95 -15.09
C VAL A 84 13.06 -24.54 -15.98
N THR A 85 12.35 -23.69 -16.71
CA THR A 85 11.35 -24.08 -17.71
C THR A 85 11.74 -23.52 -19.07
N THR A 86 11.22 -24.10 -20.15
CA THR A 86 11.38 -23.52 -21.48
C THR A 86 10.24 -22.55 -21.76
N ALA A 87 10.56 -21.38 -22.29
CA ALA A 87 9.58 -20.39 -22.71
C ALA A 87 9.89 -19.88 -24.12
N LYS A 88 8.86 -19.39 -24.82
CA LYS A 88 9.00 -18.81 -26.16
C LYS A 88 8.68 -17.32 -26.11
N ILE A 89 9.58 -16.51 -26.66
CA ILE A 89 9.34 -15.06 -26.80
C ILE A 89 8.38 -14.84 -27.97
N THR A 90 7.15 -14.38 -27.69
CA THR A 90 6.16 -14.15 -28.74
C THR A 90 6.36 -12.81 -29.43
N GLU A 91 6.63 -11.77 -28.64
CA GLU A 91 6.85 -10.40 -29.09
C GLU A 91 8.05 -9.79 -28.37
N LEU A 92 8.79 -8.95 -29.09
CA LEU A 92 9.93 -8.21 -28.60
C LEU A 92 9.76 -6.73 -28.98
N LEU A 93 9.80 -5.85 -28.00
CA LEU A 93 9.51 -4.43 -28.18
C LEU A 93 10.70 -3.60 -27.67
N ALA A 94 11.31 -2.81 -28.54
CA ALA A 94 12.31 -1.81 -28.16
C ALA A 94 11.60 -0.52 -27.71
N THR A 95 12.19 0.18 -26.75
CA THR A 95 11.68 1.48 -26.29
C THR A 95 12.39 2.57 -27.09
N GLU A 96 11.63 3.37 -27.84
CA GLU A 96 12.11 4.51 -28.61
C GLU A 96 11.40 5.78 -28.12
N GLY A 97 12.12 6.63 -27.40
CA GLY A 97 11.52 7.76 -26.70
C GLY A 97 10.50 7.30 -25.67
N VAL A 98 9.23 7.66 -25.87
CA VAL A 98 8.10 7.26 -25.01
C VAL A 98 7.28 6.11 -25.58
N GLU A 99 7.59 5.66 -26.79
CA GLU A 99 6.85 4.61 -27.48
C GLU A 99 7.60 3.28 -27.47
N ARG A 100 6.84 2.18 -27.63
CA ARG A 100 7.40 0.85 -27.81
C ARG A 100 7.16 0.39 -29.24
N LYS A 101 8.23 0.02 -29.93
CA LYS A 101 8.16 -0.46 -31.32
C LYS A 101 8.60 -1.92 -31.41
N PRO A 102 7.91 -2.76 -32.21
CA PRO A 102 8.35 -4.12 -32.49
C PRO A 102 9.78 -4.14 -33.06
N THR A 103 10.60 -5.05 -32.55
CA THR A 103 11.96 -5.31 -33.04
C THR A 103 12.22 -6.81 -33.19
N ASP A 104 13.08 -7.19 -34.12
CA ASP A 104 13.41 -8.60 -34.38
C ASP A 104 14.47 -9.15 -33.43
N ALA A 105 15.36 -8.29 -32.93
CA ALA A 105 16.47 -8.68 -32.07
C ALA A 105 16.87 -7.55 -31.11
N ALA A 106 17.45 -7.94 -29.97
CA ALA A 106 18.09 -7.04 -29.01
C ALA A 106 19.34 -7.71 -28.43
N VAL A 107 20.34 -6.92 -28.04
CA VAL A 107 21.67 -7.36 -27.62
C VAL A 107 22.01 -6.93 -26.20
N ALA A 108 23.12 -7.41 -25.67
CA ALA A 108 23.65 -7.01 -24.37
C ALA A 108 23.73 -5.47 -24.24
N GLY A 109 23.16 -4.95 -23.16
CA GLY A 109 23.01 -3.51 -22.90
C GLY A 109 21.60 -2.98 -23.16
N ASP A 110 20.84 -3.61 -24.05
CA ASP A 110 19.49 -3.14 -24.39
C ASP A 110 18.50 -3.40 -23.26
N ILE A 111 17.52 -2.49 -23.16
CA ILE A 111 16.34 -2.63 -22.32
C ILE A 111 15.13 -2.75 -23.25
N VAL A 112 14.49 -3.92 -23.22
CA VAL A 112 13.38 -4.26 -24.11
C VAL A 112 12.23 -4.89 -23.32
N ALA A 113 11.02 -4.77 -23.84
CA ALA A 113 9.86 -5.47 -23.30
C ALA A 113 9.63 -6.78 -24.08
N VAL A 114 9.42 -7.87 -23.34
CA VAL A 114 9.13 -9.19 -23.91
C VAL A 114 7.73 -9.66 -23.53
N ALA A 115 7.06 -10.31 -24.46
CA ALA A 115 5.77 -10.95 -24.26
C ALA A 115 5.87 -12.49 -24.43
N GLY A 116 4.81 -13.20 -24.00
CA GLY A 116 4.69 -14.65 -24.17
C GLY A 116 4.94 -15.47 -22.91
N LEU A 117 5.14 -14.80 -21.77
CA LEU A 117 5.31 -15.44 -20.46
C LEU A 117 4.29 -14.89 -19.46
N PRO A 118 3.07 -15.44 -19.39
CA PRO A 118 1.98 -14.90 -18.55
C PRO A 118 2.31 -14.87 -17.04
N GLU A 119 3.14 -15.80 -16.59
CA GLU A 119 3.53 -16.00 -15.19
C GLU A 119 4.90 -15.39 -14.83
N ILE A 120 5.52 -14.60 -15.72
CA ILE A 120 6.85 -14.03 -15.48
C ILE A 120 6.84 -13.03 -14.32
N MET A 121 7.87 -13.09 -13.48
CA MET A 121 8.01 -12.25 -12.29
C MET A 121 9.29 -11.42 -12.31
N ILE A 122 9.28 -10.31 -11.56
CA ILE A 122 10.48 -9.50 -11.33
C ILE A 122 11.56 -10.36 -10.67
N GLY A 123 12.79 -10.22 -11.17
CA GLY A 123 13.94 -10.97 -10.72
C GLY A 123 14.12 -12.34 -11.40
N ASP A 124 13.18 -12.80 -12.21
CA ASP A 124 13.38 -13.98 -13.05
C ASP A 124 14.46 -13.72 -14.11
N THR A 125 15.15 -14.78 -14.54
CA THR A 125 16.20 -14.70 -15.56
C THR A 125 15.77 -15.45 -16.82
N LEU A 126 15.89 -14.79 -17.98
CA LEU A 126 15.80 -15.43 -19.29
C LEU A 126 17.23 -15.73 -19.77
N ALA A 127 17.54 -16.99 -19.96
CA ALA A 127 18.87 -17.48 -20.27
C ALA A 127 18.91 -18.32 -21.56
N ALA A 128 20.12 -18.59 -22.05
CA ALA A 128 20.32 -19.52 -23.16
C ALA A 128 19.85 -20.94 -22.81
N SER A 129 19.10 -21.58 -23.71
CA SER A 129 18.52 -22.91 -23.48
C SER A 129 19.56 -24.03 -23.31
N ALA A 130 20.72 -23.92 -23.97
CA ALA A 130 21.76 -24.94 -23.93
C ALA A 130 22.62 -24.89 -22.64
N ASN A 131 22.78 -23.70 -22.05
CA ASN A 131 23.55 -23.50 -20.81
C ASN A 131 22.92 -22.37 -19.98
N PRO A 132 21.84 -22.64 -19.23
CA PRO A 132 21.12 -21.62 -18.49
C PRO A 132 21.89 -21.21 -17.23
N VAL A 133 22.33 -19.95 -17.18
CA VAL A 133 23.00 -19.36 -16.01
C VAL A 133 22.12 -18.27 -15.42
N ALA A 134 21.73 -18.43 -14.16
CA ALA A 134 20.89 -17.48 -13.43
C ALA A 134 21.65 -16.21 -13.08
N LEU A 135 20.96 -15.06 -13.12
CA LEU A 135 21.46 -13.80 -12.58
C LEU A 135 21.00 -13.62 -11.13
N PRO A 136 21.70 -12.80 -10.32
CA PRO A 136 21.24 -12.43 -8.99
C PRO A 136 19.82 -11.87 -9.03
N ARG A 137 18.91 -12.51 -8.29
CA ARG A 137 17.49 -12.19 -8.30
C ARG A 137 17.21 -10.90 -7.53
N ILE A 138 16.39 -10.04 -8.11
CA ILE A 138 15.79 -8.92 -7.38
C ILE A 138 14.66 -9.49 -6.52
N THR A 139 14.73 -9.29 -5.21
CA THR A 139 13.68 -9.71 -4.27
C THR A 139 12.65 -8.60 -4.13
N VAL A 140 11.38 -9.00 -4.20
CA VAL A 140 10.21 -8.15 -3.98
C VAL A 140 9.78 -8.37 -2.53
N ASP A 141 9.65 -7.29 -1.74
CA ASP A 141 9.19 -7.41 -0.35
C ASP A 141 7.80 -8.04 -0.31
N GLU A 142 7.60 -8.90 0.69
CA GLU A 142 6.33 -9.56 0.95
C GLU A 142 5.26 -8.56 1.42
N PRO A 143 3.97 -8.84 1.17
CA PRO A 143 2.90 -7.99 1.67
C PRO A 143 2.82 -8.06 3.21
N ALA A 144 2.88 -6.90 3.87
CA ALA A 144 2.81 -6.79 5.33
C ALA A 144 1.38 -6.53 5.85
N ILE A 145 0.54 -5.90 5.02
CA ILE A 145 -0.82 -5.47 5.38
C ILE A 145 -1.84 -6.18 4.49
N SER A 146 -2.99 -6.52 5.05
CA SER A 146 -4.15 -7.02 4.32
C SER A 146 -5.42 -6.27 4.67
N VAL A 147 -6.30 -6.12 3.69
CA VAL A 147 -7.64 -5.57 3.82
C VAL A 147 -8.63 -6.53 3.16
N THR A 148 -9.83 -6.63 3.71
CA THR A 148 -10.93 -7.32 3.02
C THR A 148 -11.65 -6.33 2.13
N ILE A 149 -11.70 -6.57 0.82
CA ILE A 149 -12.45 -5.75 -0.12
C ILE A 149 -13.64 -6.57 -0.62
N GLY A 150 -14.83 -6.01 -0.50
CA GLY A 150 -16.09 -6.62 -0.93
C GLY A 150 -16.93 -5.71 -1.80
N THR A 151 -18.01 -6.26 -2.33
CA THR A 151 -19.05 -5.46 -3.00
C THR A 151 -19.80 -4.59 -1.99
N ASN A 152 -20.42 -3.52 -2.49
CA ASN A 152 -21.27 -2.69 -1.64
C ASN A 152 -22.61 -3.37 -1.34
N THR A 153 -22.87 -3.62 -0.06
CA THR A 153 -24.10 -4.23 0.46
C THR A 153 -24.96 -3.22 1.23
N SER A 154 -24.67 -1.92 1.14
CA SER A 154 -25.43 -0.88 1.86
C SER A 154 -26.81 -0.65 1.25
N PRO A 155 -27.79 -0.13 2.04
CA PRO A 155 -29.08 0.32 1.52
C PRO A 155 -29.00 1.49 0.51
N LEU A 156 -27.83 2.10 0.36
CA LEU A 156 -27.57 3.18 -0.59
C LEU A 156 -26.82 2.71 -1.83
N ALA A 157 -26.44 1.44 -1.91
CA ALA A 157 -25.72 0.86 -3.03
C ALA A 157 -26.53 0.97 -4.33
N GLY A 158 -25.85 1.35 -5.42
CA GLY A 158 -26.44 1.40 -6.77
C GLY A 158 -27.54 2.46 -6.96
N LYS A 159 -27.68 3.42 -6.04
CA LYS A 159 -28.60 4.56 -6.21
C LYS A 159 -28.16 5.54 -7.29
N VAL A 160 -26.86 5.57 -7.60
CA VAL A 160 -26.29 6.38 -8.67
C VAL A 160 -26.06 5.48 -9.89
N GLY A 161 -26.58 5.92 -11.03
CA GLY A 161 -26.47 5.16 -12.29
C GLY A 161 -25.04 5.14 -12.82
N GLY A 162 -24.63 4.02 -13.41
CA GLY A 162 -23.31 3.85 -14.04
C GLY A 162 -22.23 3.28 -13.11
N HIS A 163 -22.55 3.03 -11.85
CA HIS A 163 -21.61 2.46 -10.89
C HIS A 163 -21.36 0.96 -11.11
N LYS A 164 -20.11 0.54 -10.88
CA LYS A 164 -19.67 -0.86 -10.97
C LYS A 164 -19.76 -1.50 -9.59
N LEU A 165 -20.75 -2.36 -9.41
CA LEU A 165 -21.09 -2.95 -8.10
C LEU A 165 -21.08 -4.49 -8.06
N THR A 166 -20.94 -5.15 -9.21
CA THR A 166 -21.02 -6.63 -9.26
C THR A 166 -19.70 -7.28 -8.84
N ALA A 167 -19.79 -8.41 -8.13
CA ALA A 167 -18.64 -9.21 -7.72
C ALA A 167 -17.73 -9.58 -8.92
N ARG A 168 -18.33 -9.87 -10.08
CA ARG A 168 -17.60 -10.16 -11.31
C ARG A 168 -16.76 -8.97 -11.79
N MET A 169 -17.30 -7.76 -11.77
CA MET A 169 -16.57 -6.55 -12.18
C MET A 169 -15.38 -6.29 -11.24
N VAL A 170 -15.60 -6.42 -9.92
CA VAL A 170 -14.55 -6.25 -8.91
C VAL A 170 -13.45 -7.29 -9.12
N ARG A 171 -13.83 -8.56 -9.29
CA ARG A 171 -12.87 -9.65 -9.54
C ARG A 171 -12.05 -9.42 -10.81
N SER A 172 -12.69 -9.06 -11.92
CA SER A 172 -11.99 -8.77 -13.17
C SER A 172 -11.02 -7.59 -13.05
N ARG A 173 -11.33 -6.59 -12.22
CA ARG A 173 -10.42 -5.46 -11.96
C ARG A 173 -9.20 -5.86 -11.13
N PHE A 174 -9.37 -6.75 -10.15
CA PHE A 174 -8.26 -7.34 -9.42
C PHE A 174 -7.37 -8.19 -10.31
N ASP A 175 -7.96 -9.04 -11.15
CA ASP A 175 -7.20 -9.87 -12.08
C ASP A 175 -6.38 -9.00 -13.06
N ALA A 176 -6.90 -7.84 -13.47
CA ALA A 176 -6.17 -6.87 -14.27
C ALA A 176 -5.02 -6.20 -13.49
N GLU A 177 -5.24 -5.84 -12.22
CA GLU A 177 -4.20 -5.25 -11.35
C GLU A 177 -2.99 -6.17 -11.19
N LEU A 178 -3.26 -7.47 -10.96
CA LEU A 178 -2.24 -8.48 -10.71
C LEU A 178 -1.31 -8.71 -11.91
N VAL A 179 -1.67 -8.26 -13.12
CA VAL A 179 -0.82 -8.38 -14.32
C VAL A 179 0.45 -7.54 -14.19
N GLY A 180 0.31 -6.28 -13.75
CA GLY A 180 1.43 -5.34 -13.64
C GLY A 180 1.93 -5.12 -12.22
N ASN A 181 1.10 -5.38 -11.20
CA ASN A 181 1.41 -5.05 -9.82
C ASN A 181 1.86 -6.29 -9.03
N VAL A 182 3.17 -6.42 -8.80
CA VAL A 182 3.74 -7.51 -7.98
C VAL A 182 3.64 -7.27 -6.48
N SER A 183 3.25 -6.06 -6.06
CA SER A 183 3.19 -5.69 -4.65
C SER A 183 1.87 -6.07 -3.99
N ILE A 184 0.89 -6.54 -4.79
CA ILE A 184 -0.44 -6.90 -4.34
C ILE A 184 -0.66 -8.41 -4.56
N ARG A 185 -1.33 -9.04 -3.58
CA ARG A 185 -1.80 -10.41 -3.68
C ARG A 185 -3.28 -10.47 -3.31
N VAL A 186 -4.08 -11.14 -4.14
CA VAL A 186 -5.50 -11.35 -3.87
C VAL A 186 -5.70 -12.80 -3.45
N VAL A 187 -6.21 -12.99 -2.24
CA VAL A 187 -6.49 -14.28 -1.63
C VAL A 187 -8.00 -14.51 -1.62
N ASP A 188 -8.42 -15.66 -2.15
CA ASP A 188 -9.80 -16.10 -2.04
C ASP A 188 -10.06 -16.62 -0.62
N ILE A 189 -11.05 -16.03 0.02
CA ILE A 189 -11.45 -16.29 1.40
C ILE A 189 -12.76 -17.09 1.48
N GLY A 190 -13.19 -17.71 0.36
CA GLY A 190 -14.36 -18.58 0.28
C GLY A 190 -15.70 -17.85 0.27
N ALA A 191 -15.67 -16.53 0.14
CA ALA A 191 -16.85 -15.70 0.01
C ALA A 191 -16.99 -15.22 -1.45
N PRO A 192 -18.19 -15.30 -2.05
CA PRO A 192 -18.38 -15.00 -3.47
C PRO A 192 -18.26 -13.52 -3.82
N ASP A 193 -18.40 -12.64 -2.83
CA ASP A 193 -18.54 -11.20 -2.99
C ASP A 193 -17.45 -10.39 -2.27
N ALA A 194 -16.40 -11.04 -1.79
CA ALA A 194 -15.31 -10.38 -1.09
C ALA A 194 -14.01 -11.20 -1.06
N TRP A 195 -12.90 -10.47 -1.03
CA TRP A 195 -11.55 -10.99 -1.18
C TRP A 195 -10.61 -10.35 -0.16
N GLU A 196 -9.59 -11.11 0.27
CA GLU A 196 -8.51 -10.55 1.07
C GLU A 196 -7.44 -10.04 0.10
N VAL A 197 -7.17 -8.74 0.15
CA VAL A 197 -6.18 -8.07 -0.67
C VAL A 197 -5.02 -7.68 0.22
N GLN A 198 -3.87 -8.29 -0.04
CA GLN A 198 -2.63 -8.08 0.70
C GLN A 198 -1.71 -7.16 -0.09
N GLY A 199 -1.05 -6.23 0.59
CA GLY A 199 -0.13 -5.25 0.01
C GLY A 199 1.05 -4.96 0.92
N ARG A 200 2.09 -4.32 0.38
CA ARG A 200 3.29 -3.95 1.14
C ARG A 200 3.06 -2.94 2.26
N GLY A 201 1.99 -2.16 2.18
CA GLY A 201 1.63 -1.17 3.19
C GLY A 201 0.21 -0.64 2.98
N GLU A 202 -0.27 0.12 3.97
CA GLU A 202 -1.60 0.72 3.97
C GLU A 202 -1.81 1.64 2.76
N LEU A 203 -0.83 2.49 2.44
CA LEU A 203 -0.92 3.44 1.33
C LEU A 203 -1.10 2.75 -0.04
N ALA A 204 -0.41 1.62 -0.27
CA ALA A 204 -0.54 0.89 -1.54
C ALA A 204 -1.97 0.37 -1.75
N LEU A 205 -2.62 -0.10 -0.67
CA LEU A 205 -3.99 -0.58 -0.71
C LEU A 205 -4.99 0.58 -0.84
N ALA A 206 -4.75 1.69 -0.14
CA ALA A 206 -5.55 2.91 -0.29
C ALA A 206 -5.51 3.45 -1.73
N VAL A 207 -4.33 3.44 -2.39
CA VAL A 207 -4.20 3.85 -3.79
C VAL A 207 -4.99 2.94 -4.73
N LEU A 208 -4.95 1.62 -4.54
CA LEU A 208 -5.76 0.70 -5.35
C LEU A 208 -7.26 1.00 -5.21
N VAL A 209 -7.73 1.16 -3.97
CA VAL A 209 -9.14 1.46 -3.69
C VAL A 209 -9.54 2.81 -4.27
N GLU A 210 -8.68 3.84 -4.16
CA GLU A 210 -8.93 5.18 -4.72
C GLU A 210 -8.94 5.16 -6.26
N GLN A 211 -8.09 4.37 -6.91
CA GLN A 211 -8.16 4.16 -8.36
C GLN A 211 -9.48 3.51 -8.75
N MET A 212 -9.89 2.43 -8.07
CA MET A 212 -11.17 1.77 -8.31
C MET A 212 -12.35 2.72 -8.07
N ARG A 213 -12.29 3.56 -7.03
CA ARG A 213 -13.27 4.62 -6.78
C ARG A 213 -13.38 5.57 -7.97
N ARG A 214 -12.25 6.07 -8.49
CA ARG A 214 -12.21 6.95 -9.68
C ARG A 214 -12.69 6.26 -10.96
N GLU A 215 -12.54 4.94 -11.05
CA GLU A 215 -13.05 4.13 -12.15
C GLU A 215 -14.56 3.84 -12.06
N GLY A 216 -15.25 4.35 -11.04
CA GLY A 216 -16.70 4.22 -10.88
C GLY A 216 -17.15 3.01 -10.04
N PHE A 217 -16.26 2.40 -9.26
CA PHE A 217 -16.64 1.25 -8.43
C PHE A 217 -17.27 1.66 -7.09
N GLU A 218 -18.23 0.85 -6.65
CA GLU A 218 -18.74 0.86 -5.28
C GLU A 218 -18.26 -0.37 -4.51
N LEU A 219 -17.55 -0.15 -3.41
CA LEU A 219 -16.87 -1.19 -2.64
C LEU A 219 -17.18 -1.07 -1.14
N THR A 220 -16.93 -2.15 -0.42
CA THR A 220 -16.65 -2.10 1.02
C THR A 220 -15.20 -2.47 1.28
N VAL A 221 -14.53 -1.74 2.17
CA VAL A 221 -13.14 -1.98 2.57
C VAL A 221 -13.10 -2.17 4.08
N GLY A 222 -12.71 -3.37 4.52
CA GLY A 222 -12.55 -3.68 5.94
C GLY A 222 -11.34 -2.98 6.55
N LYS A 223 -11.24 -3.06 7.88
CA LYS A 223 -10.08 -2.55 8.62
C LYS A 223 -8.77 -3.18 8.13
N PRO A 224 -7.71 -2.39 7.87
CA PRO A 224 -6.37 -2.92 7.64
C PRO A 224 -5.86 -3.80 8.79
N GLN A 225 -5.33 -4.97 8.46
CA GLN A 225 -4.75 -5.92 9.40
C GLN A 225 -3.35 -6.31 8.94
N VAL A 226 -2.51 -6.78 9.86
CA VAL A 226 -1.20 -7.34 9.48
C VAL A 226 -1.34 -8.79 9.01
N VAL A 227 -0.54 -9.17 8.02
CA VAL A 227 -0.43 -10.57 7.58
C VAL A 227 0.41 -11.33 8.59
N THR A 228 -0.23 -12.13 9.45
CA THR A 228 0.46 -12.95 10.47
C THR A 228 0.93 -14.29 9.92
N LYS A 229 2.03 -14.83 10.47
CA LYS A 229 2.54 -16.17 10.15
C LYS A 229 2.69 -17.01 11.41
N THR A 230 2.45 -18.31 11.32
CA THR A 230 2.81 -19.24 12.40
C THR A 230 4.16 -19.87 12.07
N ILE A 231 5.18 -19.58 12.87
CA ILE A 231 6.54 -20.12 12.73
C ILE A 231 6.85 -20.86 14.02
N ASP A 232 7.20 -22.15 13.91
CA ASP A 232 7.51 -23.03 15.04
C ASP A 232 6.42 -23.02 16.15
N GLY A 233 5.15 -23.00 15.74
CA GLY A 233 4.00 -23.00 16.66
C GLY A 233 3.71 -21.66 17.33
N THR A 234 4.47 -20.59 17.04
CA THR A 234 4.27 -19.25 17.61
C THR A 234 3.74 -18.29 16.55
N LEU A 235 2.77 -17.46 16.92
CA LEU A 235 2.24 -16.40 16.07
C LEU A 235 3.28 -15.28 15.92
N HIS A 236 3.61 -14.97 14.68
CA HIS A 236 4.52 -13.90 14.30
C HIS A 236 3.76 -12.82 13.52
N GLU A 237 4.17 -11.57 13.72
CA GLU A 237 3.71 -10.41 12.96
C GLU A 237 4.91 -9.71 12.29
N PRO A 238 4.66 -8.97 11.20
CA PRO A 238 5.70 -8.19 10.53
C PRO A 238 6.13 -6.99 11.38
N PHE A 239 7.43 -6.71 11.36
CA PHE A 239 8.05 -5.54 11.98
C PHE A 239 8.68 -4.65 10.91
N GLU A 240 8.79 -3.37 11.22
CA GLU A 240 9.43 -2.36 10.40
C GLU A 240 10.51 -1.64 11.19
N SER A 241 11.62 -1.37 10.50
CA SER A 241 12.65 -0.44 10.92
C SER A 241 12.21 0.96 10.50
N MET A 242 11.95 1.79 11.49
CA MET A 242 11.40 3.12 11.30
C MET A 242 12.42 4.18 11.69
N THR A 243 12.75 5.07 10.76
CA THR A 243 13.58 6.24 11.00
C THR A 243 12.69 7.47 11.05
N VAL A 244 12.79 8.23 12.13
CA VAL A 244 12.05 9.48 12.34
C VAL A 244 13.02 10.62 12.52
N ASP A 245 12.89 11.66 11.71
CA ASP A 245 13.59 12.93 11.84
C ASP A 245 12.59 14.00 12.29
N CYS A 246 12.85 14.67 13.41
CA CYS A 246 12.03 15.79 13.86
C CYS A 246 12.84 16.84 14.63
N PRO A 247 12.32 18.07 14.78
CA PRO A 247 12.88 19.05 15.69
C PRO A 247 12.96 18.53 17.15
N GLU A 248 13.97 18.99 17.89
CA GLU A 248 14.23 18.55 19.27
C GLU A 248 13.04 18.71 20.23
N GLU A 249 12.21 19.74 20.01
CA GLU A 249 11.03 20.02 20.82
C GLU A 249 9.95 18.92 20.77
N TYR A 250 9.93 18.09 19.71
CA TYR A 250 8.94 17.03 19.53
C TYR A 250 9.42 15.63 19.98
N ILE A 251 10.67 15.48 20.45
CA ILE A 251 11.24 14.17 20.84
C ILE A 251 10.34 13.44 21.83
N GLY A 252 9.85 14.16 22.86
CA GLY A 252 8.99 13.57 23.91
C GLY A 252 7.67 13.05 23.34
N ALA A 253 7.01 13.85 22.50
CA ALA A 253 5.75 13.49 21.87
C ALA A 253 5.91 12.28 20.93
N VAL A 254 6.94 12.29 20.08
CA VAL A 254 7.24 11.19 19.15
C VAL A 254 7.59 9.91 19.90
N THR A 255 8.40 9.99 20.96
CA THR A 255 8.77 8.82 21.77
C THR A 255 7.55 8.21 22.44
N GLN A 256 6.65 9.03 22.99
CA GLN A 256 5.41 8.56 23.60
C GLN A 256 4.46 7.92 22.58
N LEU A 257 4.33 8.54 21.40
CA LEU A 257 3.55 8.01 20.28
C LEU A 257 4.05 6.63 19.85
N MET A 258 5.37 6.46 19.71
CA MET A 258 5.99 5.18 19.36
C MET A 258 5.84 4.14 20.47
N ALA A 259 6.00 4.53 21.73
CA ALA A 259 5.86 3.62 22.87
C ALA A 259 4.44 3.02 22.98
N ALA A 260 3.40 3.84 22.76
CA ALA A 260 2.01 3.38 22.73
C ALA A 260 1.75 2.31 21.66
N ARG A 261 2.56 2.34 20.59
CA ARG A 261 2.49 1.45 19.42
C ARG A 261 3.52 0.30 19.48
N LYS A 262 4.10 0.04 20.67
CA LYS A 262 5.13 -0.99 20.91
C LYS A 262 6.42 -0.79 20.11
N GLY A 263 6.69 0.44 19.68
CA GLY A 263 7.98 0.82 19.09
C GLY A 263 9.10 0.77 20.12
N ARG A 264 10.20 0.10 19.79
CA ARG A 264 11.42 0.06 20.60
C ARG A 264 12.48 0.91 19.92
N MET A 265 12.94 1.96 20.60
CA MET A 265 14.05 2.78 20.12
C MET A 265 15.34 1.95 20.10
N VAL A 266 16.05 1.99 18.98
CA VAL A 266 17.35 1.32 18.77
C VAL A 266 18.47 2.33 18.88
N GLU A 267 18.32 3.47 18.23
CA GLU A 267 19.33 4.52 18.17
C GLU A 267 18.66 5.90 18.19
N MET A 268 19.37 6.87 18.76
CA MET A 268 19.01 8.29 18.70
C MET A 268 20.28 9.08 18.45
N ALA A 269 20.27 9.90 17.40
CA ALA A 269 21.38 10.75 17.01
C ALA A 269 20.90 12.21 16.94
N ASN A 270 21.54 13.07 17.73
CA ASN A 270 21.24 14.49 17.73
C ASN A 270 22.18 15.20 16.74
N HIS A 271 21.60 15.97 15.82
CA HIS A 271 22.37 16.83 14.93
C HIS A 271 22.48 18.22 15.54
N THR A 272 23.64 18.87 15.39
CA THR A 272 23.90 20.24 15.91
C THR A 272 22.95 21.29 15.32
N THR A 273 22.18 20.93 14.28
CA THR A 273 21.19 21.76 13.60
C THR A 273 19.83 21.84 14.31
N GLY A 274 19.68 21.26 15.51
CA GLY A 274 18.41 21.25 16.26
C GLY A 274 17.40 20.20 15.79
N TRP A 275 17.87 19.24 14.98
CA TRP A 275 17.10 18.09 14.51
C TRP A 275 17.64 16.81 15.13
N VAL A 276 16.73 15.88 15.41
CA VAL A 276 17.06 14.58 15.97
C VAL A 276 16.55 13.49 15.05
N ARG A 277 17.42 12.52 14.81
CA ARG A 277 17.08 11.26 14.17
C ARG A 277 16.88 10.19 15.24
N MET A 278 15.75 9.51 15.21
CA MET A 278 15.44 8.37 16.06
C MET A 278 15.12 7.14 15.19
N ASP A 279 15.80 6.04 15.46
CA ASP A 279 15.54 4.76 14.82
C ASP A 279 14.78 3.84 15.78
N PHE A 280 13.66 3.31 15.31
CA PHE A 280 12.77 2.41 16.04
C PHE A 280 12.62 1.10 15.30
N VAL A 281 12.37 0.04 16.06
CA VAL A 281 11.81 -1.21 15.55
C VAL A 281 10.40 -1.33 16.09
N VAL A 282 9.41 -1.43 15.22
CA VAL A 282 7.98 -1.33 15.55
C VAL A 282 7.20 -2.39 14.78
N PRO A 283 6.19 -3.05 15.38
CA PRO A 283 5.31 -3.93 14.63
C PRO A 283 4.52 -3.12 13.58
N SER A 284 4.38 -3.63 12.35
CA SER A 284 3.63 -2.92 11.29
C SER A 284 2.20 -2.59 11.70
N ARG A 285 1.59 -3.41 12.58
CA ARG A 285 0.26 -3.16 13.15
C ARG A 285 0.21 -1.88 13.99
N GLY A 286 1.32 -1.53 14.65
CA GLY A 286 1.47 -0.29 15.39
C GLY A 286 1.58 0.93 14.48
N LEU A 287 1.95 0.76 13.20
CA LEU A 287 2.09 1.86 12.24
C LEU A 287 0.80 2.24 11.52
N ILE A 288 -0.24 1.41 11.60
CA ILE A 288 -1.56 1.74 11.03
C ILE A 288 -2.08 3.04 11.67
N GLY A 289 -2.36 4.05 10.84
CA GLY A 289 -2.75 5.39 11.28
C GLY A 289 -1.67 6.25 11.95
N TRP A 290 -0.44 5.74 12.12
CA TRP A 290 0.61 6.48 12.82
C TRP A 290 0.95 7.81 12.13
N ARG A 291 0.91 7.83 10.79
CA ARG A 291 1.29 9.01 10.00
C ARG A 291 0.44 10.23 10.35
N THR A 292 -0.87 10.06 10.50
CA THR A 292 -1.79 11.16 10.81
C THR A 292 -1.52 11.75 12.19
N ASP A 293 -1.36 10.89 13.20
CA ASP A 293 -1.01 11.31 14.56
C ASP A 293 0.37 12.00 14.56
N PHE A 294 1.36 11.42 13.88
CA PHE A 294 2.72 11.95 13.83
C PHE A 294 2.78 13.34 13.20
N LEU A 295 2.09 13.56 12.08
CA LEU A 295 2.02 14.88 11.44
C LEU A 295 1.30 15.89 12.33
N THR A 296 0.31 15.45 13.11
CA THR A 296 -0.40 16.32 14.06
C THR A 296 0.51 16.72 15.22
N GLU A 297 1.18 15.76 15.86
CA GLU A 297 2.08 15.98 17.00
C GLU A 297 3.29 16.84 16.63
N THR A 298 3.85 16.64 15.41
CA THR A 298 5.01 17.40 14.91
C THR A 298 4.62 18.66 14.13
N ARG A 299 3.33 18.98 14.04
CA ARG A 299 2.79 20.11 13.24
C ARG A 299 3.28 20.09 11.79
N GLY A 300 3.44 18.89 11.23
CA GLY A 300 3.88 18.64 9.86
C GLY A 300 5.39 18.82 9.60
N SER A 301 6.18 19.13 10.62
CA SER A 301 7.63 19.31 10.46
C SER A 301 8.42 18.00 10.45
N GLY A 302 7.87 16.93 11.04
CA GLY A 302 8.55 15.65 11.14
C GLY A 302 8.57 14.86 9.82
N VAL A 303 9.63 14.09 9.62
CA VAL A 303 9.79 13.16 8.50
C VAL A 303 9.93 11.74 9.04
N GLY A 304 9.17 10.80 8.48
CA GLY A 304 9.19 9.40 8.88
C GLY A 304 9.37 8.48 7.69
N HIS A 305 10.23 7.49 7.82
CA HIS A 305 10.46 6.44 6.85
C HIS A 305 10.38 5.09 7.54
N ALA A 306 9.74 4.12 6.91
CA ALA A 306 9.66 2.77 7.43
C ALA A 306 10.07 1.78 6.34
N VAL A 307 10.81 0.76 6.74
CA VAL A 307 11.30 -0.32 5.88
C VAL A 307 11.03 -1.64 6.59
N PHE A 308 10.56 -2.64 5.86
CA PHE A 308 10.31 -3.97 6.40
C PHE A 308 11.57 -4.57 7.06
N ASP A 309 11.41 -5.07 8.29
CA ASP A 309 12.47 -5.62 9.15
C ASP A 309 12.12 -7.05 9.63
N GLY A 310 11.42 -7.80 8.78
CA GLY A 310 11.16 -9.22 8.99
C GLY A 310 9.99 -9.52 9.94
N TYR A 311 9.79 -10.82 10.18
CA TYR A 311 8.77 -11.34 11.08
C TYR A 311 9.35 -11.61 12.46
N ARG A 312 8.62 -11.22 13.51
CA ARG A 312 8.99 -11.47 14.92
C ARG A 312 7.76 -11.95 15.71
N PRO A 313 7.95 -12.56 16.89
CA PRO A 313 6.83 -13.00 17.72
C PRO A 313 5.85 -11.86 18.03
N TRP A 314 4.57 -12.19 18.14
CA TRP A 314 3.49 -11.25 18.42
C TRP A 314 3.82 -10.31 19.60
N ALA A 315 3.77 -9.00 19.35
CA ALA A 315 4.19 -7.94 20.29
C ALA A 315 3.18 -7.70 21.43
N GLY A 316 2.03 -8.40 21.40
CA GLY A 316 0.94 -8.24 22.35
C GLY A 316 -0.15 -7.27 21.87
N GLU A 317 -1.05 -6.92 22.78
CA GLU A 317 -2.19 -6.06 22.47
C GLU A 317 -1.73 -4.62 22.17
N ILE A 318 -2.26 -4.06 21.07
CA ILE A 318 -2.12 -2.64 20.71
C ILE A 318 -3.54 -2.12 20.57
N ARG A 319 -3.91 -1.13 21.38
CA ARG A 319 -5.22 -0.48 21.27
C ARG A 319 -5.21 0.41 20.04
N ALA A 320 -6.07 0.10 19.07
CA ALA A 320 -6.14 0.84 17.82
C ALA A 320 -6.83 2.21 17.95
N ARG A 321 -7.84 2.32 18.84
CA ARG A 321 -8.56 3.57 19.10
C ARG A 321 -9.01 3.66 20.56
N HIS A 322 -9.09 4.89 21.07
CA HIS A 322 -9.63 5.20 22.41
C HIS A 322 -11.08 5.68 22.37
N THR A 323 -11.64 5.85 21.17
CA THR A 323 -12.97 6.38 20.90
C THR A 323 -13.91 5.28 20.38
N GLY A 324 -15.21 5.51 20.55
CA GLY A 324 -16.29 4.70 20.01
C GLY A 324 -16.93 5.37 18.79
N SER A 325 -17.87 4.68 18.17
CA SER A 325 -18.60 5.15 17.00
C SER A 325 -20.00 5.66 17.37
N LEU A 326 -20.39 6.80 16.80
CA LEU A 326 -21.80 7.22 16.78
C LEU A 326 -22.47 6.55 15.58
N VAL A 327 -23.46 5.69 15.82
CA VAL A 327 -24.08 4.85 14.79
C VAL A 327 -25.53 5.28 14.58
N SER A 328 -25.95 5.47 13.33
CA SER A 328 -27.34 5.79 13.00
C SER A 328 -28.25 4.60 13.23
N ASP A 329 -29.36 4.80 13.95
CA ASP A 329 -30.32 3.74 14.28
C ASP A 329 -31.37 3.48 13.18
N ARG A 330 -31.47 4.36 12.18
CA ARG A 330 -32.48 4.27 11.11
C ARG A 330 -32.06 4.99 9.84
N ALA A 331 -32.84 4.82 8.78
CA ALA A 331 -32.71 5.57 7.54
C ALA A 331 -33.50 6.88 7.52
N GLY A 332 -32.99 7.84 6.75
CA GLY A 332 -33.65 9.13 6.51
C GLY A 332 -32.66 10.26 6.22
N ALA A 333 -33.19 11.47 6.04
CA ALA A 333 -32.38 12.68 5.88
C ALA A 333 -31.91 13.19 7.25
N ILE A 334 -30.63 13.55 7.33
CA ILE A 334 -30.03 14.09 8.55
C ILE A 334 -30.54 15.50 8.78
N THR A 335 -30.97 15.81 10.01
CA THR A 335 -31.56 17.11 10.33
C THR A 335 -30.59 17.98 11.14
N PRO A 336 -30.57 19.31 10.93
CA PRO A 336 -29.75 20.22 11.76
C PRO A 336 -30.12 20.13 13.25
N PHE A 337 -31.42 19.95 13.54
CA PHE A 337 -31.94 19.86 14.90
C PHE A 337 -31.38 18.65 15.66
N ALA A 338 -31.33 17.48 15.03
CA ALA A 338 -30.79 16.28 15.65
C ALA A 338 -29.28 16.42 15.92
N LEU A 339 -28.52 16.97 14.97
CA LEU A 339 -27.08 17.19 15.13
C LEU A 339 -26.79 18.17 16.29
N LEU A 340 -27.56 19.26 16.41
CA LEU A 340 -27.38 20.21 17.50
C LEU A 340 -27.69 19.59 18.88
N GLN A 341 -28.74 18.78 18.98
CA GLN A 341 -29.08 18.08 20.23
C GLN A 341 -28.04 17.04 20.65
N LEU A 342 -27.30 16.50 19.68
CA LEU A 342 -26.32 15.44 19.90
C LEU A 342 -24.87 15.98 19.84
N ALA A 343 -24.68 17.30 19.77
CA ALA A 343 -23.37 17.93 19.71
C ALA A 343 -22.51 17.65 20.95
N ASP A 344 -23.14 17.39 22.11
CA ASP A 344 -22.46 16.97 23.35
C ASP A 344 -22.01 15.51 23.33
N ARG A 345 -22.48 14.71 22.35
CA ARG A 345 -22.17 13.28 22.22
C ARG A 345 -20.92 12.99 21.41
N GLY A 346 -20.45 13.93 20.61
CA GLY A 346 -19.25 13.74 19.82
C GLY A 346 -19.15 14.61 18.59
N GLN A 347 -18.23 14.25 17.71
CA GLN A 347 -17.96 14.97 16.47
C GLN A 347 -18.56 14.20 15.29
N PHE A 348 -19.28 14.89 14.41
CA PHE A 348 -19.97 14.28 13.27
C PHE A 348 -19.13 14.30 11.99
N PHE A 349 -19.35 13.30 11.13
CA PHE A 349 -18.81 13.20 9.77
C PHE A 349 -19.76 13.69 8.70
N VAL A 350 -21.00 13.98 9.11
CA VAL A 350 -22.16 14.14 8.23
C VAL A 350 -22.72 15.55 8.30
N GLU A 351 -23.33 15.98 7.20
CA GLU A 351 -23.97 17.28 7.07
C GLU A 351 -25.50 17.16 7.08
N PRO A 352 -26.22 18.20 7.52
CA PRO A 352 -27.66 18.27 7.31
C PRO A 352 -28.07 18.05 5.85
N GLY A 353 -29.13 17.28 5.63
CA GLY A 353 -29.67 16.93 4.32
C GLY A 353 -29.07 15.66 3.70
N GLN A 354 -27.91 15.20 4.17
CA GLN A 354 -27.34 13.92 3.73
C GLN A 354 -28.23 12.74 4.13
N GLN A 355 -28.18 11.66 3.36
CA GLN A 355 -28.94 10.44 3.63
C GLN A 355 -28.14 9.53 4.56
N THR A 356 -28.81 9.04 5.62
CA THR A 356 -28.29 8.00 6.51
C THR A 356 -29.11 6.71 6.41
N TYR A 357 -28.58 5.63 6.96
CA TYR A 357 -29.24 4.34 7.11
C TYR A 357 -28.82 3.67 8.42
N GLU A 358 -29.58 2.65 8.84
CA GLU A 358 -29.27 1.90 10.06
C GLU A 358 -27.88 1.25 9.98
N GLY A 359 -27.03 1.45 10.99
CA GLY A 359 -25.67 0.91 11.01
C GLY A 359 -24.61 1.80 10.34
N MET A 360 -25.00 2.92 9.71
CA MET A 360 -24.06 3.93 9.22
C MET A 360 -23.39 4.64 10.40
N VAL A 361 -22.06 4.74 10.39
CA VAL A 361 -21.32 5.51 11.39
C VAL A 361 -21.33 6.98 10.96
N VAL A 362 -21.88 7.82 11.81
CA VAL A 362 -22.13 9.24 11.54
C VAL A 362 -21.20 10.18 12.32
N GLY A 363 -20.39 9.64 13.23
CA GLY A 363 -19.43 10.42 14.01
C GLY A 363 -18.60 9.62 15.01
N ILE A 364 -17.78 10.33 15.78
CA ILE A 364 -16.89 9.79 16.81
C ILE A 364 -17.47 10.10 18.19
N ASN A 365 -17.64 9.07 19.01
CA ASN A 365 -17.90 9.21 20.44
C ASN A 365 -16.55 9.37 21.18
N PRO A 366 -16.34 10.44 21.98
CA PRO A 366 -15.12 10.60 22.77
C PRO A 366 -14.91 9.50 23.81
N ARG A 367 -15.96 8.74 24.13
CA ARG A 367 -15.88 7.57 25.00
C ARG A 367 -15.70 6.29 24.17
N PRO A 368 -15.06 5.24 24.71
CA PRO A 368 -14.72 4.03 23.96
C PRO A 368 -15.94 3.20 23.53
N GLU A 369 -17.11 3.40 24.14
CA GLU A 369 -18.33 2.70 23.76
C GLU A 369 -18.97 3.25 22.48
N ASP A 370 -19.50 2.37 21.64
CA ASP A 370 -20.36 2.78 20.53
C ASP A 370 -21.73 3.21 21.07
N LEU A 371 -22.34 4.20 20.41
CA LEU A 371 -23.64 4.74 20.77
C LEU A 371 -24.54 4.82 19.53
N ASP A 372 -25.65 4.07 19.56
CA ASP A 372 -26.70 4.18 18.57
C ASP A 372 -27.51 5.47 18.82
N ILE A 373 -27.65 6.30 17.80
CA ILE A 373 -28.30 7.62 17.84
C ILE A 373 -29.26 7.81 16.67
N ASN A 374 -30.28 8.64 16.90
CA ASN A 374 -31.21 9.05 15.85
C ASN A 374 -30.86 10.46 15.34
N VAL A 375 -30.26 10.53 14.15
CA VAL A 375 -29.87 11.78 13.46
C VAL A 375 -30.93 12.34 12.51
N THR A 376 -32.07 11.66 12.36
CA THR A 376 -33.16 12.05 11.46
C THR A 376 -34.33 12.71 12.19
N ARG A 377 -34.17 12.97 13.49
CA ARG A 377 -35.22 13.53 14.34
C ARG A 377 -35.57 14.97 13.96
N GLU A 378 -36.81 15.17 13.52
CA GLU A 378 -37.33 16.50 13.24
C GLU A 378 -37.69 17.29 14.51
N LYS A 379 -37.62 18.63 14.40
CA LYS A 379 -38.07 19.54 15.45
C LYS A 379 -39.60 19.47 15.55
N LYS A 380 -40.13 19.14 16.74
CA LYS A 380 -41.58 19.25 16.98
C LYS A 380 -42.01 20.71 16.83
N LEU A 381 -43.07 20.97 16.06
CA LEU A 381 -43.65 22.31 15.93
C LEU A 381 -44.15 22.82 17.28
N THR A 382 -43.32 23.60 17.96
CA THR A 382 -43.72 24.53 19.02
C THR A 382 -43.79 25.91 18.40
N ASN A 383 -44.79 26.73 18.73
CA ASN A 383 -45.08 28.06 18.16
C ASN A 383 -43.96 29.13 18.25
N MET A 384 -42.70 28.76 18.48
CA MET A 384 -41.54 29.64 18.34
C MET A 384 -40.98 29.62 16.91
N ARG A 385 -41.07 30.77 16.24
CA ARG A 385 -40.36 31.10 15.01
C ARG A 385 -38.86 31.29 15.30
N SER A 386 -38.07 30.26 15.12
CA SER A 386 -36.61 30.39 14.99
C SER A 386 -36.24 30.00 13.56
N SER A 387 -35.58 30.89 12.82
CA SER A 387 -35.11 30.67 11.44
C SER A 387 -34.23 29.43 11.38
N THR A 388 -34.48 28.54 10.42
CA THR A 388 -33.61 27.37 10.17
C THR A 388 -32.16 27.79 9.86
N ALA A 389 -31.96 29.00 9.32
CA ALA A 389 -30.65 29.57 9.03
C ALA A 389 -29.79 29.78 10.28
N ASP A 390 -30.37 30.31 11.37
CA ASP A 390 -29.63 30.61 12.62
C ASP A 390 -29.11 29.33 13.30
N VAL A 391 -29.85 28.22 13.14
CA VAL A 391 -29.46 26.91 13.68
C VAL A 391 -28.28 26.30 12.93
N ILE A 392 -28.20 26.54 11.62
CA ILE A 392 -27.08 26.04 10.79
C ILE A 392 -25.79 26.77 11.12
N GLU A 393 -25.83 28.08 11.41
CA GLU A 393 -24.65 28.85 11.78
C GLU A 393 -24.02 28.39 13.11
N THR A 394 -24.82 27.88 14.05
CA THR A 394 -24.33 27.34 15.33
C THR A 394 -23.72 25.94 15.26
N LEU A 395 -23.87 25.21 14.14
CA LEU A 395 -23.37 23.83 14.03
C LEU A 395 -21.86 23.80 13.82
N ALA A 396 -21.17 22.94 14.57
CA ALA A 396 -19.76 22.66 14.33
C ALA A 396 -19.57 22.04 12.94
N LYS A 397 -18.53 22.47 12.23
CA LYS A 397 -18.17 21.90 10.93
C LYS A 397 -17.89 20.40 11.10
N PRO A 398 -18.47 19.51 10.27
CA PRO A 398 -18.19 18.09 10.36
C PRO A 398 -16.74 17.78 10.02
N LEU A 399 -16.21 16.73 10.64
CA LEU A 399 -14.91 16.19 10.29
C LEU A 399 -15.02 15.52 8.92
N GLN A 400 -14.28 16.04 7.94
CA GLN A 400 -14.23 15.45 6.61
C GLN A 400 -13.42 14.17 6.64
N LEU A 401 -14.00 13.09 6.11
CA LEU A 401 -13.34 11.80 5.97
C LEU A 401 -12.89 11.61 4.53
N ASP A 402 -11.59 11.50 4.32
CA ASP A 402 -11.03 10.88 3.12
C ASP A 402 -10.90 9.36 3.32
N LEU A 403 -10.45 8.66 2.29
CA LEU A 403 -10.31 7.21 2.31
C LEU A 403 -9.30 6.73 3.36
N GLU A 404 -8.14 7.38 3.44
CA GLU A 404 -7.06 7.00 4.36
C GLU A 404 -7.53 7.17 5.81
N ARG A 405 -8.12 8.33 6.13
CA ARG A 405 -8.65 8.60 7.48
C ARG A 405 -9.82 7.68 7.83
N ALA A 406 -10.67 7.34 6.86
CA ALA A 406 -11.76 6.39 7.09
C ALA A 406 -11.24 4.98 7.38
N MET A 407 -10.23 4.51 6.63
CA MET A 407 -9.59 3.21 6.85
C MET A 407 -8.88 3.13 8.21
N GLU A 408 -8.24 4.22 8.62
CA GLU A 408 -7.61 4.38 9.93
C GLU A 408 -8.63 4.31 11.09
N LEU A 409 -9.73 5.05 10.99
CA LEU A 409 -10.76 5.13 12.05
C LEU A 409 -11.59 3.84 12.19
N CYS A 410 -11.64 3.04 11.14
CA CYS A 410 -12.43 1.82 11.06
C CYS A 410 -12.09 0.81 12.19
N ALA A 411 -13.11 0.37 12.93
CA ALA A 411 -12.99 -0.73 13.89
C ALA A 411 -13.09 -2.11 13.22
N PRO A 412 -12.70 -3.19 13.94
CA PRO A 412 -12.81 -4.55 13.43
C PRO A 412 -14.23 -5.00 13.04
N ASP A 413 -15.26 -4.40 13.63
CA ASP A 413 -16.68 -4.66 13.33
C ASP A 413 -17.28 -3.63 12.34
N GLU A 414 -16.43 -2.82 11.71
CA GLU A 414 -16.77 -1.78 10.75
C GLU A 414 -16.12 -2.05 9.38
N CYS A 415 -16.68 -1.42 8.36
CA CYS A 415 -16.08 -1.31 7.04
C CYS A 415 -16.31 0.09 6.47
N VAL A 416 -15.41 0.50 5.57
CA VAL A 416 -15.51 1.73 4.81
C VAL A 416 -16.31 1.45 3.55
N GLU A 417 -17.47 2.08 3.41
CA GLU A 417 -18.23 2.13 2.17
C GLU A 417 -17.62 3.19 1.26
N VAL A 418 -17.14 2.78 0.09
CA VAL A 418 -16.46 3.65 -0.88
C VAL A 418 -17.32 3.74 -2.14
N THR A 419 -17.76 4.94 -2.48
CA THR A 419 -18.38 5.26 -3.78
C THR A 419 -17.56 6.34 -4.49
N PRO A 420 -17.73 6.52 -5.82
CA PRO A 420 -17.04 7.57 -6.57
C PRO A 420 -17.17 8.97 -5.92
N GLU A 421 -18.32 9.27 -5.34
CA GLU A 421 -18.63 10.57 -4.75
C GLU A 421 -18.33 10.63 -3.25
N ILE A 422 -18.60 9.57 -2.50
CA ILE A 422 -18.67 9.61 -1.04
C ILE A 422 -17.93 8.43 -0.42
N VAL A 423 -17.13 8.72 0.61
CA VAL A 423 -16.55 7.72 1.52
C VAL A 423 -17.30 7.81 2.86
N ARG A 424 -17.75 6.66 3.37
CA ARG A 424 -18.49 6.54 4.63
C ARG A 424 -17.98 5.36 5.44
N ILE A 425 -18.21 5.38 6.74
CA ILE A 425 -17.96 4.23 7.61
C ILE A 425 -19.32 3.62 7.99
N ARG A 426 -19.41 2.29 8.04
CA ARG A 426 -20.57 1.56 8.54
C ARG A 426 -20.14 0.37 9.39
N LYS A 427 -21.03 -0.08 10.27
CA LYS A 427 -20.88 -1.40 10.92
C LYS A 427 -21.03 -2.48 9.87
N VAL A 428 -20.30 -3.60 9.96
CA VAL A 428 -20.44 -4.73 9.02
C VAL A 428 -21.86 -5.29 9.09
N GLU A 429 -22.34 -5.59 10.31
CA GLU A 429 -23.74 -5.90 10.58
C GLU A 429 -24.52 -4.61 10.82
N LEU A 430 -25.48 -4.34 9.93
CA LEU A 430 -26.28 -3.11 9.93
C LEU A 430 -27.26 -3.08 11.11
N ALA A 431 -28.04 -4.16 11.26
CA ALA A 431 -29.08 -4.24 12.24
C ALA A 431 -28.49 -4.29 13.65
N ALA A 432 -29.06 -3.50 14.57
CA ALA A 432 -28.79 -3.72 15.98
C ALA A 432 -29.32 -5.12 16.39
N PRO A 433 -28.56 -5.93 17.16
CA PRO A 433 -29.03 -7.23 17.63
C PRO A 433 -30.39 -7.09 18.33
N PRO A 434 -31.40 -7.91 18.02
CA PRO A 434 -32.71 -7.80 18.63
C PRO A 434 -32.63 -8.16 20.12
N GLY A 435 -32.75 -7.15 21.00
CA GLY A 435 -33.00 -7.41 22.43
C GLY A 435 -32.27 -6.58 23.50
N ILE A 436 -31.79 -5.35 23.24
CA ILE A 436 -31.23 -4.50 24.33
C ILE A 436 -31.74 -3.06 24.24
N ALA A 437 -33.02 -2.85 24.55
CA ALA A 437 -33.50 -1.55 24.99
C ALA A 437 -33.00 -1.32 26.42
N GLY A 438 -31.94 -0.54 26.57
CA GLY A 438 -31.40 -0.15 27.88
C GLY A 438 -30.03 -0.76 28.20
N ARG A 439 -28.99 -0.03 27.84
CA ARG A 439 -27.67 0.03 28.51
C ARG A 439 -26.92 -1.31 28.68
N ALA A 440 -26.09 -1.64 27.69
CA ALA A 440 -24.75 -2.18 27.85
C ALA A 440 -23.95 -1.84 26.57
N PRO A 441 -22.64 -1.54 26.64
CA PRO A 441 -21.83 -1.40 25.43
C PRO A 441 -21.95 -2.69 24.61
N ARG A 442 -21.98 -2.58 23.28
CA ARG A 442 -21.76 -3.74 22.40
C ARG A 442 -20.50 -4.43 22.93
N ARG A 443 -20.64 -5.58 23.59
CA ARG A 443 -19.48 -6.35 24.03
C ARG A 443 -18.70 -6.63 22.75
N VAL A 444 -17.41 -6.28 22.75
CA VAL A 444 -16.46 -6.83 21.80
C VAL A 444 -16.51 -8.34 22.03
N ALA A 445 -17.35 -9.02 21.26
CA ALA A 445 -17.17 -10.44 21.07
C ALA A 445 -15.83 -10.53 20.38
N SER A 446 -14.82 -10.97 21.12
CA SER A 446 -13.53 -11.41 20.59
C SER A 446 -13.71 -12.69 19.77
N ASN A 447 -14.67 -12.68 18.86
CA ASN A 447 -14.91 -13.69 17.87
C ASN A 447 -14.39 -13.13 16.56
N LEU A 448 -13.15 -13.48 16.25
CA LEU A 448 -12.50 -13.47 14.94
C LEU A 448 -13.27 -14.29 13.88
N ALA A 449 -14.60 -14.39 13.95
CA ALA A 449 -15.38 -15.40 13.26
C ALA A 449 -16.76 -14.89 12.84
N ARG A 450 -16.81 -14.27 11.67
CA ARG A 450 -17.85 -14.54 10.65
C ARG A 450 -17.36 -14.21 9.24
N TRP A 451 -16.10 -14.56 9.00
CA TRP A 451 -15.58 -14.82 7.67
C TRP A 451 -14.97 -16.23 7.70
N PRO A 452 -15.15 -17.09 6.67
CA PRO A 452 -14.65 -18.46 6.74
C PRO A 452 -13.13 -18.47 6.92
N ARG A 453 -12.66 -18.79 8.13
CA ARG A 453 -11.26 -19.18 8.36
C ARG A 453 -11.24 -20.68 8.65
N GLU A 454 -10.30 -21.33 7.98
CA GLU A 454 -9.86 -22.73 8.06
C GLU A 454 -10.50 -23.75 7.09
N ARG A 455 -9.75 -24.03 6.01
CA ARG A 455 -9.24 -25.38 5.78
C ARG A 455 -7.74 -25.33 5.55
N ASN A 456 -7.00 -25.89 6.50
CA ASN A 456 -5.58 -26.19 6.40
C ASN A 456 -5.30 -26.99 5.13
N ALA A 457 -4.47 -26.45 4.23
CA ALA A 457 -3.73 -27.27 3.29
C ALA A 457 -2.58 -27.93 4.06
N THR A 458 -2.81 -29.14 4.57
CA THR A 458 -1.77 -30.01 5.11
C THR A 458 -0.78 -30.36 3.99
N ALA A 459 0.33 -29.64 3.90
CA ALA A 459 1.50 -30.13 3.17
C ALA A 459 2.10 -31.29 3.99
N LYS A 460 2.04 -32.49 3.43
CA LYS A 460 2.61 -33.71 4.01
C LYS A 460 4.12 -33.51 4.22
N SER A 461 4.56 -33.52 5.48
CA SER A 461 5.97 -33.64 5.86
C SER A 461 6.48 -35.07 5.62
N SER A 462 7.65 -35.20 5.01
CA SER A 462 8.51 -36.39 5.07
C SER A 462 9.98 -35.98 5.14
N PRO A 463 10.87 -36.83 5.68
CA PRO A 463 11.77 -36.41 6.76
C PRO A 463 13.14 -35.92 6.30
N ALA A 464 13.75 -35.18 7.22
CA ALA A 464 15.08 -34.60 7.22
C ALA A 464 16.19 -35.46 6.59
N PHE A 465 17.00 -34.83 5.75
CA PHE A 465 18.39 -35.22 5.52
C PHE A 465 19.30 -34.10 6.02
N ARG A 466 20.12 -34.43 7.03
CA ARG A 466 21.14 -33.55 7.61
C ARG A 466 22.32 -33.44 6.67
N SER A 467 22.78 -32.22 6.38
CA SER A 467 24.20 -31.96 6.18
C SER A 467 24.54 -30.51 6.52
N ARG A 468 25.48 -30.36 7.45
CA ARG A 468 26.20 -29.12 7.74
C ARG A 468 27.08 -28.77 6.54
N VAL A 469 26.99 -27.55 6.03
CA VAL A 469 28.11 -26.91 5.33
C VAL A 469 28.18 -25.46 5.80
N THR A 470 29.25 -25.19 6.52
CA THR A 470 29.76 -23.87 6.92
C THR A 470 30.24 -23.14 5.67
N LEU A 471 29.89 -21.85 5.49
CA LEU A 471 30.60 -21.00 4.54
C LEU A 471 30.70 -19.55 5.06
N VAL A 472 31.66 -19.41 5.97
CA VAL A 472 32.53 -18.24 6.06
C VAL A 472 33.17 -18.07 4.68
N GLY A 473 32.82 -17.01 3.95
CA GLY A 473 33.41 -16.79 2.62
C GLY A 473 32.69 -15.79 1.73
N VAL A 474 32.08 -14.73 2.28
CA VAL A 474 31.60 -13.57 1.49
C VAL A 474 31.86 -12.23 2.21
N LEU A 475 32.24 -12.25 3.50
CA LEU A 475 32.51 -11.03 4.27
C LEU A 475 33.87 -10.37 4.00
N ASP A 476 34.82 -11.04 3.34
CA ASP A 476 36.18 -10.48 3.16
C ASP A 476 36.38 -9.62 1.90
N SER A 477 35.41 -9.54 0.98
CA SER A 477 35.59 -8.79 -0.28
C SER A 477 34.94 -7.40 -0.31
N LEU A 478 34.41 -6.90 0.81
CA LEU A 478 33.75 -5.59 0.87
C LEU A 478 34.25 -4.63 1.96
N MET A 479 35.28 -5.00 2.73
CA MET A 479 35.83 -4.14 3.79
C MET A 479 36.85 -3.09 3.33
N GLY A 480 36.82 -2.68 2.05
CA GLY A 480 37.82 -1.75 1.49
C GLY A 480 37.30 -0.40 0.98
N VAL A 481 35.98 -0.15 0.94
CA VAL A 481 35.43 1.03 0.26
C VAL A 481 34.72 1.97 1.25
N PRO A 482 35.15 3.24 1.38
CA PRO A 482 34.51 4.21 2.27
C PRO A 482 33.04 4.48 1.91
N SER A 483 32.20 4.61 2.95
CA SER A 483 30.74 4.82 2.87
C SER A 483 30.23 6.02 2.04
N PRO A 484 30.98 7.12 1.79
CA PRO A 484 30.49 8.22 0.96
C PRO A 484 30.34 7.83 -0.51
N VAL A 485 31.20 6.95 -1.04
CA VAL A 485 31.23 6.57 -2.46
C VAL A 485 30.05 5.66 -2.83
N ARG A 486 29.60 4.82 -1.89
CA ARG A 486 28.40 3.97 -2.08
C ARG A 486 27.11 4.78 -2.20
N ARG A 487 26.99 5.93 -1.51
CA ARG A 487 25.79 6.78 -1.58
C ARG A 487 25.71 7.57 -2.88
N VAL A 488 26.84 8.09 -3.38
CA VAL A 488 26.88 8.86 -4.64
C VAL A 488 26.44 8.00 -5.83
N CYS A 489 26.84 6.73 -5.91
CA CYS A 489 26.42 5.86 -7.03
C CYS A 489 24.91 5.56 -7.06
N VAL A 490 24.23 5.50 -5.90
CA VAL A 490 22.79 5.21 -5.83
C VAL A 490 21.97 6.47 -6.12
N THR A 491 22.40 7.63 -5.63
CA THR A 491 21.73 8.91 -5.86
C THR A 491 21.83 9.36 -7.32
N VAL A 492 22.97 9.14 -7.98
CA VAL A 492 23.12 9.44 -9.41
C VAL A 492 22.21 8.55 -10.26
N GLY A 493 22.09 7.25 -9.93
CA GLY A 493 21.21 6.33 -10.66
C GLY A 493 19.72 6.71 -10.61
N ALA A 494 19.25 7.25 -9.48
CA ALA A 494 17.87 7.74 -9.35
C ALA A 494 17.61 9.05 -10.10
N LEU A 495 18.62 9.93 -10.16
CA LEU A 495 18.55 11.21 -10.91
C LEU A 495 18.52 11.00 -12.42
N VAL A 496 19.24 10.00 -12.95
CA VAL A 496 19.17 9.66 -14.39
C VAL A 496 17.78 9.16 -14.77
N ALA A 497 17.14 8.33 -13.93
CA ALA A 497 15.78 7.85 -14.18
C ALA A 497 14.74 8.98 -14.16
N LEU A 498 14.92 9.99 -13.29
CA LEU A 498 14.02 11.15 -13.19
C LEU A 498 14.22 12.14 -14.35
N ALA A 499 15.46 12.33 -14.82
CA ALA A 499 15.77 13.20 -15.95
C ALA A 499 15.22 12.69 -17.28
N VAL A 500 15.22 11.37 -17.50
CA VAL A 500 14.62 10.74 -18.69
C VAL A 500 13.09 10.93 -18.73
N VAL A 501 12.44 10.99 -17.57
CA VAL A 501 10.99 11.22 -17.47
C VAL A 501 10.63 12.70 -17.67
N LEU A 502 11.46 13.63 -17.19
CA LEU A 502 11.19 15.07 -17.29
C LEU A 502 11.57 15.70 -18.63
N ALA A 503 12.50 15.11 -19.39
CA ALA A 503 12.88 15.60 -20.72
C ALA A 503 11.89 15.23 -21.85
N GLY A 504 10.82 14.48 -21.52
CA GLY A 504 9.74 14.12 -22.45
C GLY A 504 8.47 14.96 -22.32
N SER A 505 8.54 16.15 -21.70
CA SER A 505 7.43 17.12 -21.58
C SER A 505 7.64 18.34 -22.47
#